data_AF-A0A7X9PKU9-F1
#
_entry.id   AF-A0A7X9PKU9-F1
#
_cell.length_a   1.000
_cell.length_b   1.000
_cell.length_c   1.000
_cell.angle_alpha   90.00
_cell.angle_beta   90.00
_cell.angle_gamma   90.00
#
_symmetry.space_group_name_H-M   'P 1'
#
loop_
_entity.id
_entity.type
_entity.pdbx_description
1 polymer ?
#
loop_
_entity_poly.entity_id
_entity_poly.type
_entity_poly.pdbx_seq_one_letter_code
_entity_poly.pdbx_strand_id
1 'polypeptide(L)'
;MKRIIQKLKYYLVPGIMGALFFTSCVTTQQATSNRRLNLNFLYNPNAQNIHANVIAHNLDNNSTLIYCQIPSKDLMFLPNGESSSCNLTIRYTLYETSQGLKLKDTLSFTRTIVNQNQSHYIFQFDIATQDTASYMLDLFISDPTFSNHFHQYINIERRAKINANDFMLVDKKGIPYFTSWLNDSDTFAIVLRKNMPQEWKMAWFPNTFKLCSPPYQMSVNKDFILPTPDSIRVKLICDTCFFTMNHASILHIYRDSIGNGKTIFNFSDHYPSFVRPSELLQPLRMLNSQKEFNELNILADKKEAVDRFWLNASGNVSRARELIRVFYTRAMLANTYFTSYTEGWKTDRGMIYIIFGLPTTIYKASTIEQWIYGTPQSPKVLVFNFIKKPNPFTDNHYVMERNEAYKISWLQAVDTWRNGRVFSIGNE
;
A
#
# COMPACT_ATOMS: atom_id res chain seq x y z
N MET A 1 45.23 -73.03 49.25
CA MET A 1 45.62 -74.07 48.27
C MET A 1 44.86 -73.76 46.97
N LYS A 2 45.49 -73.07 45.99
CA LYS A 2 45.95 -73.65 44.69
C LYS A 2 44.87 -74.57 44.08
N ARG A 3 44.26 -74.33 42.91
CA ARG A 3 44.75 -73.98 41.55
C ARG A 3 43.50 -73.61 40.68
N ILE A 4 43.49 -72.57 39.82
CA ILE A 4 44.02 -72.52 38.41
C ILE A 4 43.20 -73.46 37.49
N ILE A 5 42.69 -73.19 36.27
CA ILE A 5 42.76 -72.17 35.19
C ILE A 5 41.60 -72.62 34.20
N GLN A 6 40.84 -71.82 33.44
CA GLN A 6 41.21 -71.21 32.15
C GLN A 6 40.07 -70.38 31.51
N LYS A 7 40.43 -69.13 31.17
CA LYS A 7 40.04 -68.27 30.03
C LYS A 7 38.82 -68.65 29.17
N LEU A 8 37.94 -67.66 28.95
CA LEU A 8 37.70 -67.10 27.60
C LEU A 8 37.27 -65.63 27.70
N LYS A 9 37.94 -64.77 26.91
CA LYS A 9 37.74 -63.32 26.81
C LYS A 9 36.58 -63.02 25.86
N TYR A 10 35.64 -62.15 26.23
CA TYR A 10 34.96 -61.25 25.29
C TYR A 10 34.70 -59.89 25.94
N TYR A 11 34.93 -58.84 25.15
CA TYR A 11 35.12 -57.44 25.54
C TYR A 11 33.80 -56.71 25.87
N LEU A 12 33.89 -55.84 26.88
CA LEU A 12 32.98 -54.72 27.13
C LEU A 12 32.99 -53.74 25.95
N VAL A 13 31.81 -53.38 25.44
CA VAL A 13 31.60 -52.15 24.67
C VAL A 13 30.37 -51.44 25.26
N PRO A 14 30.48 -50.20 25.74
CA PRO A 14 29.36 -49.44 26.27
C PRO A 14 28.51 -48.83 25.16
N GLY A 15 27.22 -48.66 25.45
CA GLY A 15 26.22 -48.14 24.53
C GLY A 15 26.55 -46.75 23.98
N ILE A 16 26.33 -46.59 22.68
CA ILE A 16 26.30 -45.30 22.00
C ILE A 16 24.86 -45.09 21.54
N MET A 17 24.14 -44.29 22.31
CA MET A 17 22.86 -43.71 21.95
C MET A 17 23.14 -42.69 20.82
N GLY A 18 22.73 -43.04 19.60
CA GLY A 18 22.92 -42.20 18.42
C GLY A 18 22.13 -40.91 18.52
N ALA A 19 22.81 -39.81 18.86
CA ALA A 19 22.29 -38.47 18.63
C ALA A 19 22.43 -38.16 17.13
N LEU A 20 21.32 -38.31 16.39
CA LEU A 20 21.18 -37.75 15.06
C LEU A 20 21.15 -36.22 15.16
N PHE A 21 22.33 -35.60 15.08
CA PHE A 21 22.44 -34.18 14.80
C PHE A 21 21.96 -33.93 13.37
N PHE A 22 20.71 -33.47 13.23
CA PHE A 22 20.29 -32.79 12.01
C PHE A 22 21.07 -31.48 11.92
N THR A 23 22.23 -31.52 11.26
CA THR A 23 22.93 -30.30 10.84
C THR A 23 22.09 -29.66 9.73
N SER A 24 21.24 -28.71 10.09
CA SER A 24 20.65 -27.80 9.12
C SER A 24 21.79 -27.02 8.47
N CYS A 25 22.04 -27.22 7.17
CA CYS A 25 22.86 -26.32 6.39
C CYS A 25 22.13 -24.97 6.30
N VAL A 26 22.36 -24.09 7.27
CA VAL A 26 22.03 -22.67 7.14
C VAL A 26 23.15 -22.05 6.31
N THR A 27 22.96 -22.02 4.99
CA THR A 27 23.82 -21.23 4.12
C THR A 27 23.42 -19.76 4.33
N THR A 28 24.00 -19.08 5.32
CA THR A 28 23.93 -17.62 5.39
C THR A 28 24.78 -17.04 4.27
N GLN A 29 24.19 -16.87 3.08
CA GLN A 29 24.66 -15.83 2.18
C GLN A 29 24.33 -14.50 2.85
N GLN A 30 25.34 -13.83 3.41
CA GLN A 30 25.25 -12.40 3.61
C GLN A 30 25.10 -11.76 2.23
N ALA A 31 23.86 -11.55 1.81
CA ALA A 31 23.55 -10.71 0.68
C ALA A 31 23.81 -9.26 1.09
N THR A 32 25.08 -8.83 1.11
CA THR A 32 25.44 -7.42 0.99
C THR A 32 25.22 -7.01 -0.46
N SER A 33 23.97 -6.99 -0.90
CA SER A 33 23.61 -6.31 -2.13
C SER A 33 23.02 -4.95 -1.77
N ASN A 34 23.87 -3.92 -1.76
CA ASN A 34 23.44 -2.54 -2.05
C ASN A 34 22.97 -2.43 -3.52
N ARG A 35 22.24 -3.42 -4.03
CA ARG A 35 21.65 -3.39 -5.35
C ARG A 35 20.40 -2.54 -5.21
N ARG A 36 20.46 -1.32 -5.75
CA ARG A 36 19.26 -0.50 -5.92
C ARG A 36 18.35 -1.26 -6.89
N LEU A 37 17.37 -1.97 -6.34
CA LEU A 37 16.39 -2.72 -7.13
C LEU A 37 15.40 -1.72 -7.74
N ASN A 38 15.05 -1.93 -9.01
CA ASN A 38 13.97 -1.17 -9.61
C ASN A 38 12.64 -1.71 -9.05
N LEU A 39 11.90 -0.83 -8.36
CA LEU A 39 10.63 -1.14 -7.70
C LEU A 39 9.42 -0.59 -8.47
N ASN A 40 9.55 -0.30 -9.77
CA ASN A 40 8.45 0.25 -10.56
C ASN A 40 7.20 -0.67 -10.58
N PHE A 41 7.39 -1.98 -10.39
CA PHE A 41 6.31 -2.97 -10.30
C PHE A 41 5.32 -2.68 -9.17
N LEU A 42 5.72 -1.93 -8.14
CA LEU A 42 4.83 -1.53 -7.04
C LEU A 42 3.69 -0.61 -7.48
N TYR A 43 3.88 0.16 -8.56
CA TYR A 43 2.87 1.09 -9.08
C TYR A 43 2.49 0.81 -10.53
N ASN A 44 2.82 -0.40 -11.02
CA ASN A 44 2.41 -0.86 -12.32
C ASN A 44 1.28 -1.89 -12.17
N PRO A 45 0.02 -1.54 -12.48
CA PRO A 45 -1.09 -2.48 -12.36
C PRO A 45 -0.94 -3.71 -13.28
N ASN A 46 -0.12 -3.64 -14.33
CA ASN A 46 0.11 -4.75 -15.25
C ASN A 46 1.36 -5.57 -14.92
N ALA A 47 2.09 -5.23 -13.85
CA ALA A 47 3.27 -6.01 -13.45
C ALA A 47 2.90 -7.31 -12.72
N GLN A 48 1.67 -7.40 -12.24
CA GLN A 48 1.17 -8.49 -11.41
C GLN A 48 -0.14 -8.97 -12.03
N ASN A 49 -0.37 -10.29 -12.01
CA ASN A 49 -1.62 -10.87 -12.52
C ASN A 49 -2.57 -11.27 -11.39
N ILE A 50 -2.06 -11.29 -10.15
CA ILE A 50 -2.84 -11.45 -8.94
C ILE A 50 -2.86 -10.08 -8.25
N HIS A 51 -4.05 -9.53 -8.02
CA HIS A 51 -4.25 -8.24 -7.35
C HIS A 51 -4.73 -8.47 -5.92
N ALA A 52 -3.83 -8.96 -5.05
CA ALA A 52 -4.15 -9.20 -3.66
C ALA A 52 -4.17 -7.90 -2.85
N ASN A 53 -5.10 -7.78 -1.91
CA ASN A 53 -5.05 -6.77 -0.85
C ASN A 53 -4.53 -7.43 0.43
N VAL A 54 -3.58 -6.78 1.11
CA VAL A 54 -2.93 -7.36 2.29
C VAL A 54 -2.91 -6.37 3.44
N ILE A 55 -3.30 -6.84 4.63
CA ILE A 55 -3.19 -6.07 5.87
C ILE A 55 -2.49 -6.90 6.96
N ALA A 56 -1.81 -6.20 7.86
CA ALA A 56 -1.15 -6.79 9.02
C ALA A 56 -1.83 -6.30 10.31
N HIS A 57 -2.18 -7.24 11.19
CA HIS A 57 -2.78 -6.97 12.49
C HIS A 57 -1.96 -7.61 13.62
N ASN A 58 -1.45 -6.81 14.56
CA ASN A 58 -0.72 -7.31 15.72
C ASN A 58 -1.71 -7.98 16.69
N LEU A 59 -1.55 -9.28 16.95
CA LEU A 59 -2.48 -10.04 17.79
C LEU A 59 -2.15 -9.91 19.28
N ASP A 60 -0.88 -10.05 19.61
CA ASP A 60 -0.31 -9.96 20.96
C ASP A 60 1.13 -9.44 20.87
N ASN A 61 1.95 -9.61 21.90
CA ASN A 61 3.32 -9.06 21.96
C ASN A 61 4.33 -9.75 21.03
N ASN A 62 3.99 -10.94 20.53
CA ASN A 62 4.94 -11.84 19.85
C ASN A 62 4.47 -12.28 18.46
N SER A 63 3.27 -11.89 18.05
CA SER A 63 2.69 -12.31 16.76
C SER A 63 1.95 -11.19 16.04
N THR A 64 2.05 -11.24 14.71
CA THR A 64 1.23 -10.45 13.78
C THR A 64 0.52 -11.43 12.85
N LEU A 65 -0.76 -11.20 12.60
CA LEU A 65 -1.57 -11.92 11.64
C LEU A 65 -1.61 -11.16 10.32
N ILE A 66 -1.29 -11.85 9.23
CA ILE A 66 -1.38 -11.31 7.88
C ILE A 66 -2.67 -11.82 7.25
N TYR A 67 -3.50 -10.90 6.79
CA TYR A 67 -4.70 -11.22 6.02
C TYR A 67 -4.45 -10.89 4.56
N CYS A 68 -4.79 -11.82 3.67
CA CYS A 68 -4.72 -11.64 2.23
C CYS A 68 -6.11 -11.84 1.63
N GLN A 69 -6.58 -10.88 0.84
CA GLN A 69 -7.79 -10.98 0.03
C GLN A 69 -7.41 -11.01 -1.44
N ILE A 70 -7.93 -12.00 -2.19
CA ILE A 70 -7.70 -12.12 -3.63
C ILE A 70 -9.05 -12.16 -4.36
N PRO A 71 -9.27 -11.33 -5.40
CA PRO A 71 -10.43 -11.43 -6.26
C PRO A 71 -10.52 -12.79 -6.95
N SER A 72 -11.70 -13.39 -7.02
CA SER A 72 -11.89 -14.69 -7.68
C SER A 72 -11.51 -14.68 -9.17
N LYS A 73 -11.60 -13.52 -9.83
CA LYS A 73 -11.22 -13.34 -11.25
C LYS A 73 -9.72 -13.51 -11.50
N ASP A 74 -8.89 -13.40 -10.47
CA ASP A 74 -7.43 -13.53 -10.56
C ASP A 74 -6.97 -14.96 -10.23
N LEU A 75 -7.91 -15.83 -9.82
CA LEU A 75 -7.66 -17.22 -9.44
C LEU A 75 -8.15 -18.16 -10.54
N MET A 76 -7.33 -19.14 -10.88
CA MET A 76 -7.67 -20.17 -11.86
C MET A 76 -8.03 -21.46 -11.14
N PHE A 77 -9.31 -21.81 -11.13
CA PHE A 77 -9.81 -23.02 -10.48
C PHE A 77 -9.77 -24.21 -11.44
N LEU A 78 -9.04 -25.25 -11.06
CA LEU A 78 -9.00 -26.52 -11.79
C LEU A 78 -9.95 -27.54 -11.15
N PRO A 79 -10.61 -28.42 -11.94
CA PRO A 79 -11.41 -29.51 -11.40
C PRO A 79 -10.58 -30.43 -10.50
N ASN A 80 -11.12 -30.76 -9.34
CA ASN A 80 -10.54 -31.65 -8.34
C ASN A 80 -11.66 -32.50 -7.71
N GLY A 81 -12.01 -33.59 -8.40
CA GLY A 81 -13.17 -34.42 -8.06
C GLY A 81 -14.49 -33.67 -8.28
N GLU A 82 -15.34 -33.61 -7.26
CA GLU A 82 -16.64 -32.92 -7.29
C GLU A 82 -16.56 -31.40 -7.11
N SER A 83 -15.36 -30.88 -6.78
CA SER A 83 -15.14 -29.44 -6.56
C SER A 83 -14.07 -28.91 -7.50
N SER A 84 -13.98 -27.59 -7.67
CA SER A 84 -12.84 -26.96 -8.33
C SER A 84 -11.99 -26.24 -7.30
N SER A 85 -10.66 -26.34 -7.42
CA SER A 85 -9.73 -25.73 -6.47
C SER A 85 -8.55 -25.06 -7.19
N CYS A 86 -7.99 -24.03 -6.55
CA CYS A 86 -6.76 -23.36 -6.95
C CYS A 86 -5.72 -23.56 -5.84
N ASN A 87 -4.47 -23.85 -6.20
CA ASN A 87 -3.38 -23.96 -5.25
C ASN A 87 -2.49 -22.73 -5.39
N LEU A 88 -2.32 -21.99 -4.30
CA LEU A 88 -1.42 -20.84 -4.25
C LEU A 88 -0.19 -21.20 -3.43
N THR A 89 0.99 -20.83 -3.93
CA THR A 89 2.24 -20.85 -3.18
C THR A 89 2.46 -19.48 -2.58
N ILE A 90 2.49 -19.40 -1.25
CA ILE A 90 2.80 -18.20 -0.48
C ILE A 90 4.23 -18.32 0.00
N ARG A 91 5.05 -17.32 -0.32
CA ARG A 91 6.42 -17.18 0.14
C ARG A 91 6.56 -15.84 0.83
N TYR A 92 7.19 -15.82 2.00
CA TYR A 92 7.58 -14.55 2.60
C TYR A 92 9.01 -14.57 3.09
N THR A 93 9.62 -13.38 3.10
CA THR A 93 10.86 -13.10 3.81
C THR A 93 10.63 -11.94 4.77
N LEU A 94 10.89 -12.17 6.05
CA LEU A 94 10.71 -11.18 7.10
C LEU A 94 12.07 -10.57 7.47
N TYR A 95 12.14 -9.24 7.40
CA TYR A 95 13.31 -8.47 7.82
C TYR A 95 12.98 -7.64 9.05
N GLU A 96 13.84 -7.63 10.06
CA GLU A 96 13.84 -6.56 11.07
C GLU A 96 14.52 -5.33 10.46
N THR A 97 13.92 -4.15 10.66
CA THR A 97 14.36 -2.89 10.03
C THR A 97 14.84 -1.84 11.03
N SER A 98 14.80 -2.13 12.34
CA SER A 98 15.13 -1.17 13.40
C SER A 98 16.60 -0.72 13.42
N GLN A 99 17.53 -1.58 12.98
CA GLN A 99 18.97 -1.29 12.92
C GLN A 99 19.56 -1.59 11.54
N GLY A 100 18.77 -1.40 10.48
CA GLY A 100 19.07 -1.84 9.12
C GLY A 100 18.32 -3.13 8.77
N LEU A 101 18.50 -3.62 7.53
CA LEU A 101 17.73 -4.73 6.99
C LEU A 101 18.31 -6.09 7.41
N LYS A 102 17.86 -6.65 8.55
CA LYS A 102 18.33 -7.93 9.07
C LYS A 102 17.30 -9.03 8.80
N LEU A 103 17.69 -10.07 8.06
CA LEU A 103 16.86 -11.25 7.85
C LEU A 103 16.48 -11.89 9.20
N LYS A 104 15.19 -12.16 9.39
CA LYS A 104 14.64 -12.80 10.60
C LYS A 104 14.04 -14.14 10.33
N ASP A 105 13.26 -14.25 9.26
CA ASP A 105 12.54 -15.48 8.96
C ASP A 105 12.25 -15.58 7.46
N THR A 106 12.08 -16.81 6.98
CA THR A 106 11.65 -17.12 5.61
C THR A 106 10.78 -18.35 5.65
N LEU A 107 9.60 -18.27 5.03
CA LEU A 107 8.67 -19.39 4.95
C LEU A 107 8.10 -19.51 3.54
N SER A 108 7.83 -20.75 3.14
CA SER A 108 7.12 -21.09 1.90
C SER A 108 6.10 -22.16 2.22
N PHE A 109 4.83 -21.95 1.86
CA PHE A 109 3.76 -22.92 2.06
C PHE A 109 2.70 -22.81 0.96
N THR A 110 1.91 -23.86 0.79
CA THR A 110 0.82 -23.90 -0.19
C THR A 110 -0.52 -23.74 0.50
N ARG A 111 -1.41 -22.95 -0.10
CA ARG A 111 -2.81 -22.78 0.31
C ARG A 111 -3.72 -23.23 -0.82
N THR A 112 -4.58 -24.20 -0.53
CA THR A 112 -5.65 -24.62 -1.43
C THR A 112 -6.89 -23.78 -1.18
N ILE A 113 -7.41 -23.14 -2.23
CA ILE A 113 -8.67 -22.41 -2.22
C ILE A 113 -9.70 -23.25 -2.99
N VAL A 114 -10.78 -23.63 -2.32
CA VAL A 114 -11.91 -24.33 -2.95
C VAL A 114 -12.88 -23.28 -3.52
N ASN A 115 -13.32 -23.48 -4.76
CA ASN A 115 -14.27 -22.57 -5.39
C ASN A 115 -15.65 -22.68 -4.74
N GLN A 116 -16.08 -21.60 -4.09
CA GLN A 116 -17.39 -21.45 -3.46
C GLN A 116 -18.25 -20.37 -4.15
N ASN A 117 -17.91 -19.99 -5.38
CA ASN A 117 -18.57 -18.93 -6.16
C ASN A 117 -18.61 -17.57 -5.43
N GLN A 118 -17.55 -17.27 -4.68
CA GLN A 118 -17.39 -15.99 -4.00
C GLN A 118 -16.68 -14.99 -4.92
N SER A 119 -17.02 -13.69 -4.79
CA SER A 119 -16.32 -12.62 -5.51
C SER A 119 -14.84 -12.48 -5.12
N HIS A 120 -14.51 -12.84 -3.88
CA HIS A 120 -13.19 -12.69 -3.27
C HIS A 120 -12.97 -13.84 -2.29
N TYR A 121 -11.71 -14.25 -2.12
CA TYR A 121 -11.29 -15.24 -1.13
C TYR A 121 -10.32 -14.60 -0.16
N ILE A 122 -10.48 -14.91 1.13
CA ILE A 122 -9.62 -14.40 2.20
C ILE A 122 -8.94 -15.58 2.89
N PHE A 123 -7.63 -15.47 3.10
CA PHE A 123 -6.88 -16.37 3.95
C PHE A 123 -5.95 -15.58 4.85
N GLN A 124 -5.47 -16.23 5.91
CA GLN A 124 -4.58 -15.62 6.88
C GLN A 124 -3.47 -16.59 7.31
N PHE A 125 -2.36 -16.02 7.75
CA PHE A 125 -1.24 -16.74 8.37
C PHE A 125 -0.54 -15.84 9.38
N ASP A 126 -0.01 -16.44 10.43
CA ASP A 126 0.71 -15.75 11.48
C ASP A 126 2.22 -15.66 11.18
N ILE A 127 2.83 -14.62 11.71
CA ILE A 127 4.28 -14.41 11.69
C ILE A 127 4.75 -14.00 13.08
N ALA A 128 5.91 -14.51 13.48
CA ALA A 128 6.52 -14.19 14.76
C ALA A 128 7.18 -12.80 14.71
N THR A 129 6.68 -11.86 15.51
CA THR A 129 7.15 -10.46 15.53
C THR A 129 7.11 -9.92 16.96
N GLN A 130 8.18 -9.25 17.40
CA GLN A 130 8.33 -8.77 18.79
C GLN A 130 8.10 -7.25 18.88
N ASP A 131 7.51 -6.78 19.97
CA ASP A 131 7.28 -5.34 20.25
C ASP A 131 8.53 -4.45 20.34
N THR A 132 9.72 -5.02 20.31
CA THR A 132 10.96 -4.23 20.43
C THR A 132 11.50 -3.76 19.08
N ALA A 133 10.85 -4.13 17.97
CA ALA A 133 11.37 -3.91 16.64
C ALA A 133 10.30 -3.49 15.61
N SER A 134 10.76 -3.03 14.46
CA SER A 134 9.95 -2.84 13.25
C SER A 134 10.35 -3.89 12.23
N TYR A 135 9.41 -4.31 11.41
CA TYR A 135 9.64 -5.35 10.41
C TYR A 135 9.17 -4.90 9.03
N MET A 136 9.78 -5.49 8.00
CA MET A 136 9.32 -5.44 6.62
C MET A 136 9.12 -6.87 6.14
N LEU A 137 7.89 -7.20 5.76
CA LEU A 137 7.51 -8.46 5.16
C LEU A 137 7.57 -8.32 3.64
N ASP A 138 8.48 -9.05 3.01
CA ASP A 138 8.51 -9.26 1.56
C ASP A 138 7.63 -10.46 1.23
N LEU A 139 6.43 -10.21 0.67
CA LEU A 139 5.40 -11.22 0.43
C LEU A 139 5.24 -11.49 -1.07
N PHE A 140 5.34 -12.76 -1.44
CA PHE A 140 5.11 -13.25 -2.78
C PHE A 140 4.00 -14.30 -2.77
N ILE A 141 2.98 -14.12 -3.61
CA ILE A 141 1.90 -15.10 -3.82
C ILE A 141 1.92 -15.47 -5.29
N SER A 142 1.96 -16.76 -5.60
CA SER A 142 1.91 -17.24 -6.98
C SER A 142 1.05 -18.47 -7.11
N ASP A 143 0.31 -18.58 -8.20
CA ASP A 143 -0.22 -19.87 -8.64
C ASP A 143 0.95 -20.61 -9.33
N PRO A 144 1.36 -21.82 -8.92
CA PRO A 144 2.44 -22.54 -9.61
C PRO A 144 2.01 -23.05 -11.00
N THR A 145 0.71 -23.14 -11.26
CA THR A 145 0.13 -23.63 -12.52
C THR A 145 0.22 -22.58 -13.62
N PHE A 146 0.23 -21.29 -13.24
CA PHE A 146 0.23 -20.16 -14.16
C PHE A 146 1.36 -19.20 -13.79
N SER A 147 1.93 -18.44 -14.72
CA SER A 147 2.96 -17.43 -14.39
C SER A 147 2.42 -16.22 -13.59
N ASN A 148 1.25 -16.37 -12.97
CA ASN A 148 0.57 -15.35 -12.20
C ASN A 148 1.22 -15.20 -10.83
N HIS A 149 1.57 -13.96 -10.50
CA HIS A 149 2.16 -13.65 -9.21
C HIS A 149 1.69 -12.29 -8.71
N PHE A 150 1.86 -12.13 -7.40
CA PHE A 150 1.71 -10.92 -6.61
C PHE A 150 2.98 -10.73 -5.79
N HIS A 151 3.46 -9.49 -5.69
CA HIS A 151 4.64 -9.14 -4.91
C HIS A 151 4.42 -7.79 -4.22
N GLN A 152 4.53 -7.78 -2.89
CA GLN A 152 4.37 -6.56 -2.09
C GLN A 152 5.29 -6.58 -0.86
N TYR A 153 5.77 -5.38 -0.48
CA TYR A 153 6.41 -5.14 0.81
C TYR A 153 5.40 -4.56 1.80
N ILE A 154 5.28 -5.17 2.98
CA ILE A 154 4.38 -4.72 4.05
C ILE A 154 5.22 -4.31 5.26
N ASN A 155 5.06 -3.06 5.70
CA ASN A 155 5.68 -2.58 6.93
C ASN A 155 4.83 -3.00 8.15
N ILE A 156 5.50 -3.48 9.19
CA ILE A 156 4.88 -3.87 10.46
C ILE A 156 5.60 -3.11 11.56
N GLU A 157 4.94 -2.10 12.11
CA GLU A 157 5.47 -1.35 13.23
C GLU A 157 5.11 -2.05 14.53
N ARG A 158 6.10 -2.23 15.41
CA ARG A 158 5.87 -2.76 16.76
C ARG A 158 6.66 -2.05 17.86
N ARG A 159 7.59 -1.13 17.53
CA ARG A 159 8.38 -0.38 18.53
C ARG A 159 7.52 0.50 19.42
N ALA A 160 6.47 1.09 18.84
CA ALA A 160 5.55 1.94 19.59
C ALA A 160 4.58 1.06 20.38
N LYS A 161 4.29 1.47 21.63
CA LYS A 161 3.28 0.79 22.48
C LYS A 161 1.90 0.68 21.81
N ILE A 162 1.60 1.62 20.91
CA ILE A 162 0.36 1.70 20.13
C ILE A 162 0.75 2.13 18.72
N ASN A 163 0.28 1.41 17.71
CA ASN A 163 0.46 1.77 16.30
C ASN A 163 -0.74 1.31 15.46
N ALA A 164 -0.76 1.67 14.17
CA ALA A 164 -1.89 1.39 13.28
C ALA A 164 -2.15 -0.11 13.04
N ASN A 165 -1.14 -0.98 13.19
CA ASN A 165 -1.31 -2.43 13.07
C ASN A 165 -1.98 -3.06 14.31
N ASP A 166 -2.07 -2.35 15.44
CA ASP A 166 -2.81 -2.83 16.62
C ASP A 166 -4.34 -2.70 16.47
N PHE A 167 -4.81 -2.14 15.34
CA PHE A 167 -6.23 -1.95 15.02
C PHE A 167 -6.56 -2.55 13.66
N MET A 168 -7.54 -3.44 13.63
CA MET A 168 -8.14 -3.95 12.41
C MET A 168 -9.59 -3.50 12.33
N LEU A 169 -10.01 -3.06 11.15
CA LEU A 169 -11.40 -2.71 10.89
C LEU A 169 -12.09 -3.90 10.26
N VAL A 170 -13.30 -4.21 10.69
CA VAL A 170 -14.12 -5.29 10.13
C VAL A 170 -15.55 -4.82 9.86
N ASP A 171 -16.21 -5.42 8.88
CA ASP A 171 -17.62 -5.18 8.62
C ASP A 171 -18.54 -5.88 9.66
N LYS A 172 -19.86 -5.77 9.50
CA LYS A 172 -20.86 -6.43 10.37
C LYS A 172 -20.75 -7.97 10.39
N LYS A 173 -20.12 -8.57 9.39
CA LYS A 173 -19.90 -10.02 9.27
C LYS A 173 -18.53 -10.45 9.79
N GLY A 174 -17.72 -9.52 10.29
CA GLY A 174 -16.36 -9.79 10.74
C GLY A 174 -15.33 -9.88 9.61
N ILE A 175 -15.69 -9.48 8.38
CA ILE A 175 -14.77 -9.48 7.24
C ILE A 175 -13.87 -8.24 7.34
N PRO A 176 -12.53 -8.39 7.27
CA PRO A 176 -11.63 -7.25 7.36
C PRO A 176 -11.80 -6.25 6.21
N TYR A 177 -11.73 -4.96 6.53
CA TYR A 177 -11.48 -3.93 5.54
C TYR A 177 -9.98 -3.89 5.21
N PHE A 178 -9.67 -4.01 3.92
CA PHE A 178 -8.29 -4.00 3.43
C PHE A 178 -7.78 -2.60 3.03
N THR A 179 -8.57 -1.57 3.28
CA THR A 179 -8.27 -0.17 2.99
C THR A 179 -8.40 0.65 4.27
N SER A 180 -7.80 1.85 4.26
CA SER A 180 -7.98 2.83 5.34
C SER A 180 -9.05 3.87 5.02
N TRP A 181 -9.83 3.68 3.95
CA TRP A 181 -10.91 4.58 3.57
C TRP A 181 -12.25 3.85 3.56
N LEU A 182 -13.26 4.49 4.13
CA LEU A 182 -14.65 4.03 4.25
C LEU A 182 -15.59 5.15 3.79
N ASN A 183 -16.77 4.80 3.32
CA ASN A 183 -17.82 5.73 2.89
C ASN A 183 -18.87 5.97 3.99
N ASP A 184 -19.84 6.85 3.72
CA ASP A 184 -20.91 7.22 4.66
C ASP A 184 -21.87 6.06 5.00
N SER A 185 -21.95 5.04 4.12
CA SER A 185 -22.83 3.88 4.30
C SER A 185 -22.16 2.73 5.04
N ASP A 186 -20.83 2.77 5.19
CA ASP A 186 -20.07 1.72 5.85
C ASP A 186 -20.34 1.74 7.36
N THR A 187 -20.64 0.56 7.89
CA THR A 187 -20.67 0.31 9.33
C THR A 187 -19.55 -0.65 9.67
N PHE A 188 -18.65 -0.23 10.56
CA PHE A 188 -17.46 -1.00 10.90
C PHE A 188 -17.35 -1.23 12.42
N ALA A 189 -16.75 -2.35 12.79
CA ALA A 189 -16.23 -2.58 14.13
C ALA A 189 -14.71 -2.49 14.14
N ILE A 190 -14.14 -2.27 15.31
CA ILE A 190 -12.68 -2.16 15.52
C ILE A 190 -12.24 -3.34 16.36
N VAL A 191 -11.40 -4.20 15.79
CA VAL A 191 -10.74 -5.30 16.49
C VAL A 191 -9.39 -4.77 16.99
N LEU A 192 -9.22 -4.74 18.30
CA LEU A 192 -7.98 -4.33 18.96
C LEU A 192 -7.09 -5.56 19.18
N ARG A 193 -5.79 -5.30 19.19
CA ARG A 193 -4.79 -6.21 19.75
C ARG A 193 -5.17 -6.65 21.17
N LYS A 194 -4.84 -7.90 21.55
CA LYS A 194 -5.11 -8.44 22.89
C LYS A 194 -4.50 -7.57 24.00
N ASN A 195 -5.21 -7.50 25.13
CA ASN A 195 -4.85 -6.73 26.34
C ASN A 195 -4.75 -5.21 26.13
N MET A 196 -5.27 -4.70 25.01
CA MET A 196 -5.42 -3.26 24.83
C MET A 196 -6.61 -2.74 25.64
N PRO A 197 -6.52 -1.53 26.21
CA PRO A 197 -7.65 -0.92 26.90
C PRO A 197 -8.81 -0.64 25.95
N GLN A 198 -10.03 -0.63 26.47
CA GLN A 198 -11.24 -0.47 25.66
C GLN A 198 -11.61 1.01 25.44
N GLU A 199 -11.11 1.93 26.26
CA GLU A 199 -11.43 3.35 26.13
C GLU A 199 -10.42 4.10 25.23
N TRP A 200 -10.93 4.73 24.17
CA TRP A 200 -10.15 5.43 23.16
C TRP A 200 -10.72 6.81 22.83
N LYS A 201 -9.83 7.75 22.46
CA LYS A 201 -10.21 9.04 21.90
C LYS A 201 -10.40 8.88 20.40
N MET A 202 -11.56 9.32 19.92
CA MET A 202 -11.91 9.44 18.52
C MET A 202 -11.99 10.92 18.19
N ALA A 203 -11.14 11.39 17.29
CA ALA A 203 -11.12 12.77 16.82
C ALA A 203 -11.48 12.83 15.34
N TRP A 204 -12.40 13.72 15.00
CA TRP A 204 -12.82 13.99 13.63
C TRP A 204 -12.13 15.27 13.17
N PHE A 205 -11.44 15.20 12.03
CA PHE A 205 -10.78 16.33 11.40
C PHE A 205 -11.41 16.63 10.04
N PRO A 206 -11.33 17.89 9.60
CA PRO A 206 -11.68 18.23 8.23
C PRO A 206 -10.75 17.52 7.25
N ASN A 207 -11.30 17.08 6.13
CA ASN A 207 -10.55 16.42 5.05
C ASN A 207 -10.25 17.35 3.86
N THR A 208 -10.47 18.66 4.02
CA THR A 208 -10.27 19.65 2.95
C THR A 208 -8.85 20.20 2.97
N PHE A 209 -7.99 19.65 2.11
CA PHE A 209 -6.61 20.11 1.96
C PHE A 209 -6.37 20.78 0.61
N LYS A 210 -5.41 21.71 0.60
CA LYS A 210 -4.96 22.39 -0.63
C LYS A 210 -4.28 21.39 -1.56
N LEU A 211 -4.48 21.58 -2.86
CA LEU A 211 -3.74 20.85 -3.88
C LEU A 211 -2.23 21.17 -3.78
N CYS A 212 -1.39 20.18 -4.05
CA CYS A 212 0.05 20.38 -4.13
C CYS A 212 0.43 21.40 -5.23
N SER A 213 1.50 22.14 -5.00
CA SER A 213 2.02 23.09 -6.01
C SER A 213 2.52 22.35 -7.27
N PRO A 214 2.77 23.02 -8.41
CA PRO A 214 3.46 22.45 -9.58
C PRO A 214 4.96 22.23 -9.33
N PRO A 215 5.63 21.22 -9.94
CA PRO A 215 6.96 20.74 -9.54
C PRO A 215 8.08 21.79 -9.53
N TYR A 216 7.94 22.82 -10.37
CA TYR A 216 8.91 23.91 -10.51
C TYR A 216 8.65 25.09 -9.57
N GLN A 217 7.51 25.13 -8.88
CA GLN A 217 7.21 26.20 -7.94
C GLN A 217 7.94 25.92 -6.63
N MET A 218 8.93 26.76 -6.33
CA MET A 218 9.64 26.71 -5.06
C MET A 218 8.65 26.92 -3.91
N SER A 219 8.47 25.88 -3.12
CA SER A 219 7.78 25.96 -1.84
C SER A 219 8.77 25.58 -0.76
N VAL A 220 8.78 26.32 0.35
CA VAL A 220 9.41 25.81 1.56
C VAL A 220 8.76 24.47 1.86
N ASN A 221 9.56 23.41 1.95
CA ASN A 221 9.13 22.04 2.21
C ASN A 221 8.65 21.95 3.67
N LYS A 222 7.54 22.64 3.97
CA LYS A 222 7.00 22.81 5.31
C LYS A 222 6.41 21.48 5.75
N ASP A 223 6.69 21.14 7.00
CA ASP A 223 6.11 19.96 7.62
C ASP A 223 4.59 20.08 7.68
N PHE A 224 3.94 18.92 7.74
CA PHE A 224 2.48 18.84 7.83
C PHE A 224 2.00 19.55 9.11
N ILE A 225 1.08 20.51 8.93
CA ILE A 225 0.41 21.19 10.03
C ILE A 225 -0.87 20.44 10.31
N LEU A 226 -0.94 19.81 11.49
CA LEU A 226 -2.13 19.12 11.96
C LEU A 226 -3.29 20.12 12.11
N PRO A 227 -4.43 19.94 11.40
CA PRO A 227 -5.60 20.77 11.62
C PRO A 227 -6.18 20.55 13.02
N THR A 228 -6.91 21.56 13.52
CA THR A 228 -7.72 21.40 14.73
C THR A 228 -8.87 20.41 14.44
N PRO A 229 -9.14 19.44 15.32
CA PRO A 229 -10.29 18.55 15.14
C PRO A 229 -11.61 19.30 15.32
N ASP A 230 -12.60 18.96 14.50
CA ASP A 230 -13.97 19.48 14.61
C ASP A 230 -14.64 18.97 15.89
N SER A 231 -14.33 17.73 16.28
CA SER A 231 -14.78 17.18 17.55
C SER A 231 -13.88 16.05 18.05
N ILE A 232 -13.90 15.85 19.37
CA ILE A 232 -13.22 14.74 20.04
C ILE A 232 -14.23 14.08 20.97
N ARG A 233 -14.34 12.75 20.91
CA ARG A 233 -15.17 11.94 21.80
C ARG A 233 -14.36 10.80 22.36
N VAL A 234 -14.63 10.46 23.63
CA VAL A 234 -14.13 9.23 24.23
C VAL A 234 -15.17 8.14 23.98
N LYS A 235 -14.73 7.01 23.46
CA LYS A 235 -15.59 5.87 23.10
C LYS A 235 -14.99 4.57 23.62
N LEU A 236 -15.87 3.67 24.05
CA LEU A 236 -15.54 2.28 24.33
C LEU A 236 -15.52 1.50 23.02
N ILE A 237 -14.46 0.74 22.80
CA ILE A 237 -14.33 -0.25 21.73
C ILE A 237 -14.53 -1.62 22.36
N CYS A 238 -15.54 -2.34 21.84
CA CYS A 238 -15.98 -3.63 22.33
C CYS A 238 -16.46 -4.50 21.16
N ASP A 239 -16.59 -5.80 21.37
CA ASP A 239 -16.91 -6.76 20.31
C ASP A 239 -18.30 -6.53 19.69
N THR A 240 -19.21 -5.82 20.39
CA THR A 240 -20.54 -5.47 19.91
C THR A 240 -20.65 -4.00 19.46
N CYS A 241 -19.55 -3.25 19.49
CA CYS A 241 -19.53 -1.82 19.20
C CYS A 241 -19.34 -1.59 17.69
N PHE A 242 -20.28 -0.89 17.07
CA PHE A 242 -20.23 -0.50 15.67
C PHE A 242 -20.18 1.02 15.52
N PHE A 243 -19.46 1.48 14.50
CA PHE A 243 -19.23 2.88 14.19
C PHE A 243 -19.56 3.16 12.72
N THR A 244 -19.85 4.42 12.43
CA THR A 244 -20.14 4.93 11.08
C THR A 244 -19.38 6.23 10.83
N MET A 245 -19.06 6.51 9.58
CA MET A 245 -18.62 7.82 9.13
C MET A 245 -19.88 8.58 8.70
N ASN A 246 -20.26 9.67 9.39
CA ASN A 246 -21.53 10.35 9.09
C ASN A 246 -21.39 11.46 8.03
N HIS A 247 -20.16 11.76 7.64
CA HIS A 247 -19.81 12.73 6.61
C HIS A 247 -18.32 12.57 6.24
N ALA A 248 -17.97 13.11 5.07
CA ALA A 248 -16.60 13.21 4.58
C ALA A 248 -15.69 13.92 5.61
N SER A 249 -14.76 13.16 6.19
CA SER A 249 -13.92 13.58 7.31
C SER A 249 -12.74 12.61 7.49
N ILE A 250 -11.82 12.95 8.38
CA ILE A 250 -10.77 12.04 8.84
C ILE A 250 -11.08 11.68 10.29
N LEU A 251 -11.30 10.39 10.54
CA LEU A 251 -11.44 9.87 11.89
C LEU A 251 -10.10 9.30 12.34
N HIS A 252 -9.54 9.86 13.41
CA HIS A 252 -8.31 9.35 14.03
C HIS A 252 -8.60 8.83 15.45
N ILE A 253 -8.23 7.59 15.69
CA ILE A 253 -8.45 6.84 16.91
C ILE A 253 -7.11 6.71 17.63
N TYR A 254 -6.99 7.29 18.81
CA TYR A 254 -5.75 7.37 19.58
C TYR A 254 -6.03 7.40 21.08
N ARG A 255 -4.97 7.39 21.90
CA ARG A 255 -5.10 7.38 23.36
C ARG A 255 -4.28 8.49 24.02
N ASP A 256 -2.97 8.33 23.99
CA ASP A 256 -2.04 9.23 24.69
C ASP A 256 -1.54 10.35 23.77
N SER A 257 -1.08 9.98 22.57
CA SER A 257 -0.53 10.90 21.57
C SER A 257 -1.18 10.68 20.21
N ILE A 258 -1.44 11.78 19.50
CA ILE A 258 -2.00 11.77 18.14
C ILE A 258 -1.04 11.21 17.08
N GLY A 259 0.24 11.05 17.42
CA GLY A 259 1.20 10.41 16.51
C GLY A 259 1.01 8.90 16.38
N ASN A 260 0.23 8.29 17.27
CA ASN A 260 0.02 6.85 17.36
C ASN A 260 -1.47 6.53 17.34
N GLY A 261 -1.86 5.52 16.56
CA GLY A 261 -3.26 5.11 16.49
C GLY A 261 -3.66 4.61 15.12
N LYS A 262 -4.96 4.64 14.85
CA LYS A 262 -5.55 4.25 13.56
C LYS A 262 -6.30 5.41 12.96
N THR A 263 -6.10 5.62 11.66
CA THR A 263 -6.86 6.62 10.90
C THR A 263 -7.76 5.94 9.89
N ILE A 264 -8.95 6.50 9.74
CA ILE A 264 -9.96 6.15 8.76
C ILE A 264 -10.29 7.41 7.97
N PHE A 265 -10.14 7.33 6.66
CA PHE A 265 -10.44 8.43 5.75
C PHE A 265 -11.83 8.25 5.15
N ASN A 266 -12.58 9.32 5.03
CA ASN A 266 -13.77 9.36 4.20
C ASN A 266 -13.63 10.55 3.24
N PHE A 267 -13.26 10.25 2.00
CA PHE A 267 -13.05 11.25 0.96
C PHE A 267 -14.29 11.39 0.06
N SER A 268 -14.78 10.27 -0.47
CA SER A 268 -16.04 10.20 -1.21
C SER A 268 -16.57 8.76 -1.25
N ASP A 269 -17.85 8.62 -1.59
CA ASP A 269 -18.55 7.32 -1.56
C ASP A 269 -17.93 6.24 -2.45
N HIS A 270 -17.26 6.64 -3.54
CA HIS A 270 -16.71 5.73 -4.53
C HIS A 270 -15.19 5.74 -4.56
N TYR A 271 -14.54 6.31 -3.53
CA TYR A 271 -13.10 6.34 -3.42
C TYR A 271 -12.53 4.91 -3.46
N PRO A 272 -11.49 4.61 -4.27
CA PRO A 272 -10.55 5.52 -4.94
C PRO A 272 -10.96 6.00 -6.35
N SER A 273 -12.13 5.61 -6.85
CA SER A 273 -12.63 5.95 -8.18
C SER A 273 -13.30 7.34 -8.22
N PHE A 274 -13.43 7.88 -9.42
CA PHE A 274 -14.15 9.13 -9.69
C PHE A 274 -15.46 8.77 -10.39
N VAL A 275 -16.59 9.02 -9.75
CA VAL A 275 -17.91 8.68 -10.30
C VAL A 275 -18.73 9.94 -10.55
N ARG A 276 -18.64 10.93 -9.66
CA ARG A 276 -19.43 12.15 -9.78
C ARG A 276 -18.73 13.14 -10.72
N PRO A 277 -19.47 13.84 -11.61
CA PRO A 277 -18.88 14.86 -12.48
C PRO A 277 -18.10 15.96 -11.74
N SER A 278 -18.55 16.32 -10.54
CA SER A 278 -17.83 17.27 -9.67
C SER A 278 -16.45 16.76 -9.24
N GLU A 279 -16.30 15.45 -9.02
CA GLU A 279 -15.03 14.81 -8.69
C GLU A 279 -14.12 14.76 -9.91
N LEU A 280 -14.68 14.43 -11.10
CA LEU A 280 -13.94 14.41 -12.36
C LEU A 280 -13.39 15.79 -12.72
N LEU A 281 -14.10 16.86 -12.37
CA LEU A 281 -13.63 18.23 -12.62
C LEU A 281 -12.34 18.55 -11.83
N GLN A 282 -12.22 18.11 -10.56
CA GLN A 282 -11.13 18.57 -9.68
C GLN A 282 -9.71 18.28 -10.21
N PRO A 283 -9.38 17.05 -10.69
CA PRO A 283 -8.08 16.76 -11.28
C PRO A 283 -7.70 17.64 -12.47
N LEU A 284 -8.67 18.24 -13.19
CA LEU A 284 -8.39 19.15 -14.30
C LEU A 284 -7.66 20.42 -13.83
N ARG A 285 -7.63 20.74 -12.52
CA ARG A 285 -6.83 21.83 -11.97
C ARG A 285 -5.34 21.72 -12.32
N MET A 286 -4.82 20.50 -12.54
CA MET A 286 -3.42 20.26 -12.94
C MET A 286 -3.13 20.64 -14.39
N LEU A 287 -4.15 20.59 -15.25
CA LEU A 287 -4.03 20.91 -16.68
C LEU A 287 -4.44 22.34 -17.02
N ASN A 288 -5.00 23.08 -16.06
CA ASN A 288 -5.57 24.40 -16.27
C ASN A 288 -4.87 25.46 -15.42
N SER A 289 -4.81 26.68 -15.96
CA SER A 289 -4.50 27.86 -15.15
C SER A 289 -5.58 28.07 -14.08
N GLN A 290 -5.29 28.88 -13.06
CA GLN A 290 -6.27 29.20 -12.03
C GLN A 290 -7.54 29.84 -12.61
N LYS A 291 -7.38 30.70 -13.63
CA LYS A 291 -8.49 31.40 -14.30
C LYS A 291 -9.38 30.41 -15.03
N GLU A 292 -8.80 29.59 -15.91
CA GLU A 292 -9.55 28.58 -16.70
C GLU A 292 -10.27 27.57 -15.79
N PHE A 293 -9.61 27.11 -14.73
CA PHE A 293 -10.24 26.19 -13.79
C PHE A 293 -11.43 26.82 -13.08
N ASN A 294 -11.30 28.08 -12.65
CA ASN A 294 -12.41 28.80 -12.02
C ASN A 294 -13.59 28.97 -12.98
N GLU A 295 -13.33 29.26 -14.25
CA GLU A 295 -14.37 29.35 -15.29
C GLU A 295 -15.12 28.02 -15.44
N LEU A 296 -14.40 26.89 -15.51
CA LEU A 296 -15.02 25.56 -15.53
C LEU A 296 -15.78 25.25 -14.22
N ASN A 297 -15.23 25.66 -13.09
CA ASN A 297 -15.80 25.37 -11.77
C ASN A 297 -17.01 26.24 -11.41
N ILE A 298 -17.26 27.35 -12.10
CA ILE A 298 -18.47 28.15 -11.91
C ILE A 298 -19.65 27.59 -12.72
N LEU A 299 -19.41 26.84 -13.80
CA LEU A 299 -20.48 26.21 -14.58
C LEU A 299 -21.37 25.33 -13.69
N ALA A 300 -22.69 25.48 -13.80
CA ALA A 300 -23.64 24.70 -12.99
C ALA A 300 -23.54 23.20 -13.30
N ASP A 301 -23.49 22.85 -14.60
CA ASP A 301 -23.29 21.48 -15.04
C ASP A 301 -21.80 21.12 -15.09
N LYS A 302 -21.34 20.37 -14.09
CA LYS A 302 -19.95 19.89 -14.00
C LYS A 302 -19.62 18.85 -15.06
N LYS A 303 -20.61 18.09 -15.53
CA LYS A 303 -20.41 17.11 -16.59
C LYS A 303 -20.13 17.83 -17.90
N GLU A 304 -20.92 18.85 -18.21
CA GLU A 304 -20.69 19.71 -19.37
C GLU A 304 -19.31 20.37 -19.31
N ALA A 305 -18.90 20.88 -18.14
CA ALA A 305 -17.58 21.48 -17.96
C ALA A 305 -16.44 20.51 -18.30
N VAL A 306 -16.50 19.26 -17.79
CA VAL A 306 -15.51 18.22 -18.07
C VAL A 306 -15.52 17.81 -19.54
N ASP A 307 -16.69 17.55 -20.12
CA ASP A 307 -16.84 17.16 -21.52
C ASP A 307 -16.30 18.24 -22.46
N ARG A 308 -16.63 19.51 -22.18
CA ARG A 308 -16.16 20.66 -22.95
C ARG A 308 -14.64 20.77 -22.92
N PHE A 309 -14.01 20.61 -21.76
CA PHE A 309 -12.55 20.64 -21.65
C PHE A 309 -11.90 19.57 -22.54
N TRP A 310 -12.35 18.32 -22.43
CA TRP A 310 -11.75 17.21 -23.17
C TRP A 310 -12.02 17.27 -24.67
N LEU A 311 -13.21 17.69 -25.09
CA LEU A 311 -13.54 17.88 -26.51
C LEU A 311 -12.72 19.01 -27.15
N ASN A 312 -12.54 20.13 -26.44
CA ASN A 312 -11.71 21.23 -26.92
C ASN A 312 -10.24 20.82 -27.04
N ALA A 313 -9.73 20.03 -26.08
CA ALA A 313 -8.36 19.54 -26.10
C ALA A 313 -8.11 18.51 -27.21
N SER A 314 -9.08 17.63 -27.49
CA SER A 314 -8.91 16.50 -28.40
C SER A 314 -9.28 16.79 -29.86
N GLY A 315 -10.19 17.75 -30.09
CA GLY A 315 -10.80 18.05 -31.38
C GLY A 315 -11.82 17.00 -31.88
N ASN A 316 -11.93 15.83 -31.25
CA ASN A 316 -12.94 14.82 -31.58
C ASN A 316 -13.30 13.90 -30.41
N VAL A 317 -14.48 13.28 -30.50
CA VAL A 317 -15.07 12.45 -29.43
C VAL A 317 -14.25 11.19 -29.13
N SER A 318 -13.74 10.50 -30.16
CA SER A 318 -12.98 9.25 -29.99
C SER A 318 -11.72 9.49 -29.16
N ARG A 319 -10.97 10.53 -29.52
CA ARG A 319 -9.75 10.94 -28.84
C ARG A 319 -10.02 11.51 -27.44
N ALA A 320 -11.12 12.24 -27.25
CA ALA A 320 -11.54 12.68 -25.92
C ALA A 320 -11.78 11.49 -24.98
N ARG A 321 -12.50 10.45 -25.44
CA ARG A 321 -12.77 9.24 -24.64
C ARG A 321 -11.48 8.56 -24.21
N GLU A 322 -10.49 8.45 -25.09
CA GLU A 322 -9.21 7.84 -24.76
C GLU A 322 -8.42 8.67 -23.73
N LEU A 323 -8.39 10.00 -23.88
CA LEU A 323 -7.74 10.88 -22.90
C LEU A 323 -8.40 10.80 -21.53
N ILE A 324 -9.74 10.84 -21.48
CA ILE A 324 -10.52 10.65 -20.25
C ILE A 324 -10.16 9.31 -19.61
N ARG A 325 -10.20 8.22 -20.40
CA ARG A 325 -9.88 6.87 -19.92
C ARG A 325 -8.50 6.84 -19.27
N VAL A 326 -7.46 7.31 -19.96
CA VAL A 326 -6.09 7.25 -19.44
C VAL A 326 -5.89 8.20 -18.25
N PHE A 327 -6.33 9.45 -18.34
CA PHE A 327 -6.11 10.46 -17.31
C PHE A 327 -6.79 10.08 -15.99
N TYR A 328 -8.07 9.69 -16.01
CA TYR A 328 -8.78 9.30 -14.80
C TYR A 328 -8.39 7.91 -14.31
N THR A 329 -7.93 6.99 -15.17
CA THR A 329 -7.29 5.75 -14.71
C THR A 329 -6.03 6.06 -13.92
N ARG A 330 -5.16 6.95 -14.41
CA ARG A 330 -3.96 7.36 -13.65
C ARG A 330 -4.34 8.07 -12.35
N ALA A 331 -5.41 8.87 -12.33
CA ALA A 331 -5.87 9.53 -11.11
C ALA A 331 -6.42 8.52 -10.07
N MET A 332 -7.16 7.50 -10.51
CA MET A 332 -7.64 6.42 -9.65
C MET A 332 -6.47 5.56 -9.11
N LEU A 333 -5.49 5.24 -9.94
CA LEU A 333 -4.26 4.55 -9.51
C LEU A 333 -3.47 5.42 -8.52
N ALA A 334 -3.41 6.73 -8.74
CA ALA A 334 -2.79 7.65 -7.80
C ALA A 334 -3.50 7.64 -6.44
N ASN A 335 -4.84 7.61 -6.43
CA ASN A 335 -5.61 7.38 -5.20
C ASN A 335 -5.23 6.06 -4.53
N THR A 336 -5.17 4.97 -5.30
CA THR A 336 -4.85 3.64 -4.76
C THR A 336 -3.46 3.57 -4.13
N TYR A 337 -2.42 4.10 -4.80
CA TYR A 337 -1.03 3.95 -4.36
C TYR A 337 -0.54 5.06 -3.44
N PHE A 338 -1.06 6.28 -3.59
CA PHE A 338 -0.49 7.48 -2.98
C PHE A 338 -1.43 8.19 -2.02
N THR A 339 -2.56 7.58 -1.63
CA THR A 339 -3.40 8.11 -0.53
C THR A 339 -2.53 8.43 0.68
N SER A 340 -2.70 9.65 1.18
CA SER A 340 -2.03 10.15 2.37
C SER A 340 -3.11 10.68 3.34
N TYR A 341 -2.85 11.78 4.06
CA TYR A 341 -3.90 12.52 4.77
C TYR A 341 -4.89 13.21 3.82
N THR A 342 -4.60 13.20 2.52
CA THR A 342 -5.38 13.76 1.43
C THR A 342 -5.49 12.71 0.33
N GLU A 343 -6.42 12.89 -0.60
CA GLU A 343 -6.60 11.98 -1.74
C GLU A 343 -5.30 11.82 -2.53
N GLY A 344 -4.96 10.60 -2.94
CA GLY A 344 -3.71 10.32 -3.62
C GLY A 344 -3.45 11.16 -4.87
N TRP A 345 -4.49 11.51 -5.65
CA TRP A 345 -4.36 12.41 -6.81
C TRP A 345 -3.91 13.83 -6.45
N LYS A 346 -4.10 14.29 -5.21
CA LYS A 346 -3.66 15.60 -4.72
C LYS A 346 -2.24 15.59 -4.15
N THR A 347 -1.62 14.42 -4.00
CA THR A 347 -0.25 14.30 -3.47
C THR A 347 0.79 14.56 -4.55
N ASP A 348 2.02 14.89 -4.16
CA ASP A 348 3.10 15.12 -5.11
C ASP A 348 3.37 13.89 -6.00
N ARG A 349 3.41 12.69 -5.41
CA ARG A 349 3.59 11.44 -6.17
C ARG A 349 2.43 11.20 -7.12
N GLY A 350 1.19 11.40 -6.67
CA GLY A 350 0.01 11.28 -7.52
C GLY A 350 0.00 12.26 -8.67
N MET A 351 0.31 13.53 -8.41
CA MET A 351 0.43 14.57 -9.44
C MET A 351 1.46 14.17 -10.52
N ILE A 352 2.66 13.75 -10.12
CA ILE A 352 3.69 13.31 -11.07
C ILE A 352 3.23 12.06 -11.84
N TYR A 353 2.64 11.07 -11.16
CA TYR A 353 2.15 9.84 -11.80
C TYR A 353 1.03 10.10 -12.82
N ILE A 354 0.12 11.03 -12.53
CA ILE A 354 -0.97 11.40 -13.44
C ILE A 354 -0.41 12.03 -14.72
N ILE A 355 0.47 13.02 -14.56
CA ILE A 355 1.00 13.79 -15.70
C ILE A 355 2.00 12.99 -16.52
N PHE A 356 2.95 12.31 -15.87
CA PHE A 356 4.07 11.62 -16.52
C PHE A 356 3.83 10.11 -16.75
N GLY A 357 2.92 9.49 -16.01
CA GLY A 357 2.67 8.04 -16.06
C GLY A 357 3.56 7.25 -15.11
N LEU A 358 3.72 5.96 -15.41
CA LEU A 358 4.62 5.07 -14.65
C LEU A 358 6.08 5.45 -14.93
N PRO A 359 6.92 5.70 -13.91
CA PRO A 359 8.35 5.93 -14.11
C PRO A 359 9.07 4.66 -14.60
N THR A 360 10.13 4.87 -15.40
CA THR A 360 10.99 3.79 -15.90
C THR A 360 11.66 3.04 -14.75
N THR A 361 12.16 3.77 -13.74
CA THR A 361 12.81 3.20 -12.56
C THR A 361 12.33 3.88 -11.28
N ILE A 362 12.08 3.07 -10.25
CA ILE A 362 11.81 3.54 -8.89
C ILE A 362 12.86 2.95 -7.96
N TYR A 363 13.53 3.82 -7.22
CA TYR A 363 14.35 3.42 -6.08
C TYR A 363 13.66 3.89 -4.80
N LYS A 364 13.49 3.00 -3.84
CA LYS A 364 12.89 3.31 -2.55
C LYS A 364 13.85 2.95 -1.42
N ALA A 365 13.98 3.84 -0.46
CA ALA A 365 14.62 3.61 0.83
C ALA A 365 13.62 3.97 1.94
N SER A 366 14.06 3.90 3.21
CA SER A 366 13.19 4.13 4.36
C SER A 366 12.52 5.52 4.38
N THR A 367 13.23 6.55 3.93
CA THR A 367 12.77 7.95 3.97
C THR A 367 12.77 8.66 2.63
N ILE A 368 13.25 8.03 1.56
CA ILE A 368 13.31 8.65 0.23
C ILE A 368 12.80 7.68 -0.83
N GLU A 369 12.13 8.23 -1.82
CA GLU A 369 11.70 7.54 -3.02
C GLU A 369 12.10 8.38 -4.23
N GLN A 370 12.85 7.78 -5.15
CA GLN A 370 13.37 8.45 -6.35
C GLN A 370 12.74 7.82 -7.58
N TRP A 371 12.11 8.65 -8.41
CA TRP A 371 11.48 8.24 -9.66
C TRP A 371 12.29 8.78 -10.84
N ILE A 372 12.65 7.90 -11.75
CA ILE A 372 13.45 8.22 -12.92
C ILE A 372 12.61 7.93 -14.17
N TYR A 373 12.45 8.95 -15.00
CA TYR A 373 11.81 8.88 -16.30
C TYR A 373 12.86 9.00 -17.41
N GLY A 374 12.85 8.05 -18.34
CA GLY A 374 13.85 7.93 -19.40
C GLY A 374 15.00 7.00 -19.05
N THR A 375 15.92 6.81 -19.99
CA THR A 375 17.10 5.95 -19.80
C THR A 375 18.22 6.75 -19.13
N PRO A 376 18.89 6.25 -18.08
CA PRO A 376 19.91 6.99 -17.32
C PRO A 376 21.04 7.61 -18.16
N GLN A 377 21.28 7.09 -19.36
CA GLN A 377 22.29 7.56 -20.32
C GLN A 377 21.80 8.70 -21.23
N SER A 378 20.50 9.01 -21.22
CA SER A 378 19.91 10.07 -22.03
C SER A 378 20.09 11.44 -21.37
N PRO A 379 20.43 12.50 -22.13
CA PRO A 379 20.46 13.87 -21.60
C PRO A 379 19.06 14.39 -21.22
N LYS A 380 17.98 13.65 -21.54
CA LYS A 380 16.58 14.00 -21.22
C LYS A 380 16.03 13.27 -19.99
N VAL A 381 16.88 12.67 -19.16
CA VAL A 381 16.44 12.02 -17.92
C VAL A 381 15.80 13.03 -16.99
N LEU A 382 14.64 12.66 -16.45
CA LEU A 382 13.93 13.43 -15.46
C LEU A 382 13.88 12.64 -14.16
N VAL A 383 14.45 13.21 -13.09
CA VAL A 383 14.52 12.59 -11.76
C VAL A 383 13.68 13.40 -10.79
N PHE A 384 12.72 12.77 -10.13
CA PHE A 384 11.96 13.33 -9.02
C PHE A 384 12.34 12.62 -7.73
N ASN A 385 12.66 13.39 -6.70
CA ASN A 385 12.93 12.87 -5.35
C ASN A 385 11.75 13.22 -4.43
N PHE A 386 11.26 12.22 -3.72
CA PHE A 386 10.20 12.34 -2.74
C PHE A 386 10.73 11.96 -1.36
N ILE A 387 10.63 12.86 -0.39
CA ILE A 387 11.07 12.66 0.99
C ILE A 387 9.86 12.33 1.83
N LYS A 388 9.92 11.21 2.55
CA LYS A 388 8.94 10.81 3.55
C LYS A 388 8.96 11.80 4.71
N LYS A 389 7.79 12.31 5.07
CA LYS A 389 7.61 13.26 6.18
C LYS A 389 6.73 12.62 7.26
N PRO A 390 7.06 12.82 8.55
CA PRO A 390 6.20 12.36 9.64
C PRO A 390 4.78 12.90 9.49
N ASN A 391 3.78 12.04 9.71
CA ASN A 391 2.39 12.44 9.69
C ASN A 391 1.59 11.56 10.67
N PRO A 392 0.72 12.14 11.51
CA PRO A 392 -0.05 11.37 12.50
C PRO A 392 -1.08 10.44 11.87
N PHE A 393 -1.52 10.74 10.65
CA PHE A 393 -2.62 10.04 10.00
C PHE A 393 -2.17 8.86 9.14
N THR A 394 -0.95 8.89 8.62
CA THR A 394 -0.51 7.94 7.59
C THR A 394 1.01 7.83 7.54
N ASP A 395 1.51 6.65 7.20
CA ASP A 395 2.92 6.41 6.90
C ASP A 395 3.27 6.65 5.41
N ASN A 396 2.27 7.02 4.59
CA ASN A 396 2.42 7.24 3.16
C ASN A 396 2.48 8.74 2.80
N HIS A 397 2.96 9.60 3.70
CA HIS A 397 3.16 11.01 3.43
C HIS A 397 4.55 11.30 2.88
N TYR A 398 4.63 11.61 1.59
CA TYR A 398 5.87 11.96 0.89
C TYR A 398 5.71 13.31 0.20
N VAL A 399 6.74 14.14 0.32
CA VAL A 399 6.80 15.48 -0.28
C VAL A 399 7.97 15.55 -1.25
N MET A 400 7.73 16.10 -2.42
CA MET A 400 8.71 16.22 -3.49
C MET A 400 9.68 17.38 -3.26
N GLU A 401 10.95 17.15 -3.56
CA GLU A 401 11.93 18.23 -3.69
C GLU A 401 11.63 19.03 -4.97
N ARG A 402 11.16 20.27 -4.81
CA ARG A 402 10.83 21.15 -5.94
C ARG A 402 12.09 21.72 -6.58
N ASN A 403 12.08 21.88 -7.90
CA ASN A 403 13.20 22.44 -8.65
C ASN A 403 12.70 23.19 -9.89
N GLU A 404 13.14 24.43 -10.08
CA GLU A 404 12.78 25.26 -11.25
C GLU A 404 13.10 24.59 -12.59
N ALA A 405 14.13 23.72 -12.64
CA ALA A 405 14.49 22.95 -13.82
C ALA A 405 13.35 22.05 -14.34
N TYR A 406 12.38 21.68 -13.50
CA TYR A 406 11.22 20.89 -13.91
C TYR A 406 10.21 21.67 -14.77
N LYS A 407 10.33 23.01 -14.87
CA LYS A 407 9.33 23.86 -15.51
C LYS A 407 9.10 23.50 -16.98
N ILE A 408 10.18 23.31 -17.73
CA ILE A 408 10.11 23.03 -19.18
C ILE A 408 9.41 21.68 -19.40
N SER A 409 9.87 20.62 -18.73
CA SER A 409 9.30 19.28 -18.87
C SER A 409 7.85 19.20 -18.40
N TRP A 410 7.50 19.92 -17.32
CA TRP A 410 6.12 19.99 -16.83
C TRP A 410 5.18 20.67 -17.83
N LEU A 411 5.56 21.85 -18.34
CA LEU A 411 4.73 22.57 -19.31
C LEU A 411 4.55 21.78 -20.59
N GLN A 412 5.62 21.15 -21.10
CA GLN A 412 5.53 20.25 -22.25
C GLN A 412 4.55 19.09 -22.01
N ALA A 413 4.57 18.50 -20.82
CA ALA A 413 3.65 17.41 -20.48
C ALA A 413 2.19 17.87 -20.43
N VAL A 414 1.93 19.00 -19.75
CA VAL A 414 0.60 19.60 -19.67
C VAL A 414 0.09 20.00 -21.06
N ASP A 415 0.91 20.65 -21.88
CA ASP A 415 0.55 21.05 -23.24
C ASP A 415 0.27 19.84 -24.13
N THR A 416 0.97 18.73 -23.93
CA THR A 416 0.70 17.48 -24.66
C THR A 416 -0.71 16.97 -24.37
N TRP A 417 -1.11 16.94 -23.09
CA TRP A 417 -2.47 16.61 -22.67
C TRP A 417 -3.51 17.58 -23.24
N ARG A 418 -3.24 18.89 -23.16
CA ARG A 418 -4.13 19.95 -23.68
C ARG A 418 -4.26 19.94 -25.20
N ASN A 419 -3.29 19.40 -25.93
CA ASN A 419 -3.34 19.17 -27.38
C ASN A 419 -3.82 17.75 -27.74
N GLY A 420 -4.49 17.10 -26.80
CA GLY A 420 -5.20 15.86 -27.01
C GLY A 420 -4.31 14.62 -27.12
N ARG A 421 -3.05 14.66 -26.68
CA ARG A 421 -2.16 13.48 -26.67
C ARG A 421 -1.92 13.03 -25.23
N VAL A 422 -1.90 11.73 -25.01
CA VAL A 422 -1.41 11.18 -23.74
C VAL A 422 0.08 11.46 -23.64
N PHE A 423 0.52 12.02 -22.51
CA PHE A 423 1.94 12.18 -22.23
C PHE A 423 2.50 10.99 -21.46
N SER A 424 3.66 10.50 -21.88
CA SER A 424 4.45 9.48 -21.19
C SER A 424 5.93 9.65 -21.54
N ILE A 425 6.81 9.39 -20.58
CA ILE A 425 8.26 9.37 -20.81
C ILE A 425 8.74 7.92 -20.65
N GLY A 426 8.93 7.22 -21.77
CA GLY A 426 9.50 5.87 -21.87
C GLY A 426 8.51 4.83 -22.42
N ASN A 427 8.88 3.85 -23.25
CA ASN A 427 10.11 3.59 -24.03
C ASN A 427 9.73 3.72 -25.52
N GLU A 428 10.68 3.92 -26.43
CA GLU A 428 10.43 3.52 -27.84
C GLU A 428 9.99 2.05 -27.91
#